data_AF-A0A2H6EH55-F1
#
_entry.id   AF-A0A2H6EH55-F1
#
_cell.length_a   1.000
_cell.length_b   1.000
_cell.length_c   1.000
_cell.angle_alpha   90.00
_cell.angle_beta   90.00
_cell.angle_gamma   90.00
#
_symmetry.space_group_name_H-M   'P 1'
#
loop_
_entity.id
_entity.type
_entity.pdbx_description
1 polymer ?
#
loop_
_entity_poly.entity_id
_entity_poly.type
_entity_poly.pdbx_seq_one_letter_code
_entity_poly.pdbx_strand_id
1 'polypeptide(L)' 'MISKDLLDILCCPETKAELVLDDDYLVSTDKNTRRRYRIEDDIPIMLIEESEQLSMEEWSAIMSKHGRSVD' A
#
# COMPACT_ATOMS: atom_id res chain seq x y z
N MET A 1 11.22 -6.51 10.45
CA MET A 1 10.87 -7.09 9.12
C MET A 1 9.50 -7.75 9.23
N ILE A 2 8.48 -7.19 8.58
CA ILE A 2 7.13 -7.78 8.51
C ILE A 2 7.18 -9.14 7.79
N SER A 3 6.54 -10.16 8.37
CA SER A 3 6.44 -11.48 7.75
C SER A 3 5.60 -11.43 6.46
N LYS A 4 6.04 -12.13 5.42
CA LYS A 4 5.29 -12.28 4.15
C LYS A 4 3.88 -12.83 4.38
N ASP A 5 3.72 -13.75 5.33
CA ASP A 5 2.41 -14.33 5.67
C ASP A 5 1.44 -13.28 6.24
N LEU A 6 1.96 -12.24 6.90
CA LEU A 6 1.12 -11.14 7.41
C LEU A 6 0.69 -10.22 6.26
N LEU A 7 1.58 -9.95 5.29
CA LEU A 7 1.26 -9.17 4.09
C LEU A 7 0.14 -9.81 3.26
N ASP A 8 0.11 -11.15 3.16
CA ASP A 8 -0.96 -11.87 2.45
C ASP A 8 -2.33 -11.78 3.15
N ILE A 9 -2.36 -11.43 4.44
CA ILE A 9 -3.60 -11.23 5.21
C ILE A 9 -4.02 -9.74 5.20
N LEU A 10 -3.04 -8.84 5.08
CA LEU A 10 -3.28 -7.40 5.17
C LEU A 10 -3.88 -6.84 3.88
N CYS A 11 -4.97 -6.11 4.04
CA CYS A 11 -5.65 -5.41 2.96
C CYS A 11 -5.90 -3.95 3.36
N CYS A 12 -6.17 -3.10 2.38
CA CYS A 12 -6.52 -1.71 2.62
C CYS A 12 -7.72 -1.61 3.58
N PRO A 13 -7.64 -0.86 4.69
CA PRO A 13 -8.73 -0.75 5.67
C PRO A 13 -10.02 -0.17 5.07
N GLU A 14 -9.92 0.68 4.05
CA GLU A 14 -11.07 1.33 3.39
C GLU A 14 -11.67 0.45 2.28
N THR A 15 -10.85 -0.05 1.35
CA THR A 15 -11.34 -0.68 0.11
C THR A 15 -11.20 -2.20 0.09
N LYS A 16 -10.48 -2.79 1.07
CA LYS A 16 -10.10 -4.20 1.09
C LYS A 16 -9.24 -4.64 -0.09
N ALA A 17 -8.70 -3.70 -0.87
CA ALA A 17 -7.74 -3.99 -1.91
C ALA A 17 -6.43 -4.56 -1.32
N GLU A 18 -5.68 -5.27 -2.16
CA GLU A 18 -4.35 -5.76 -1.79
C GLU A 18 -3.40 -4.60 -1.50
N LEU A 19 -2.37 -4.88 -0.71
CA LEU A 19 -1.30 -3.94 -0.41
C LEU A 19 0.01 -4.42 -1.04
N VAL A 20 0.82 -3.47 -1.45
CA VAL A 20 2.19 -3.69 -1.94
C VAL A 20 3.15 -3.08 -0.94
N LEU A 21 4.14 -3.86 -0.50
CA LEU A 21 5.24 -3.35 0.29
C LEU A 21 6.25 -2.67 -0.63
N ASP A 22 6.33 -1.35 -0.55
CA ASP A 22 7.32 -0.53 -1.24
C ASP A 22 8.23 0.11 -0.19
N ASP A 23 9.40 -0.50 0.02
CA ASP A 23 10.36 -0.09 1.04
C ASP A 23 9.73 -0.07 2.45
N ASP A 24 9.65 1.10 3.11
CA ASP A 24 9.02 1.27 4.44
C ASP A 24 7.54 1.71 4.34
N TYR A 25 6.89 1.44 3.22
CA TYR A 25 5.49 1.82 2.98
C TYR A 25 4.64 0.67 2.47
N LEU A 26 3.37 0.67 2.85
CA LEU A 26 2.33 -0.17 2.26
C LEU A 26 1.47 0.69 1.33
N VAL A 27 1.38 0.30 0.07
CA VAL A 27 0.63 1.01 -0.96
C VAL A 27 -0.56 0.18 -1.41
N SER A 28 -1.74 0.77 -1.37
CA SER A 28 -2.98 0.15 -1.85
C SER A 28 -2.97 -0.02 -3.36
N THR A 29 -3.32 -1.22 -3.83
CA THR A 29 -3.51 -1.51 -5.27
C THR A 29 -4.83 -0.96 -5.81
N ASP A 30 -5.63 -0.27 -5.00
CA ASP A 30 -6.83 0.41 -5.51
C ASP A 30 -6.47 1.75 -6.15
N LYS A 31 -6.81 1.86 -7.44
CA LYS A 31 -6.61 3.03 -8.29
C LYS A 31 -7.44 4.25 -7.89
N ASN A 32 -8.53 4.06 -7.17
CA ASN A 32 -9.39 5.16 -6.74
C ASN A 32 -8.80 5.88 -5.53
N THR A 33 -8.41 5.11 -4.52
CA THR A 33 -7.88 5.63 -3.25
C THR A 33 -6.38 5.90 -3.31
N ARG A 34 -5.58 5.03 -3.93
CA ARG A 34 -4.11 5.14 -4.08
C ARG A 34 -3.41 5.49 -2.77
N ARG A 35 -3.91 4.92 -1.67
CA ARG A 35 -3.38 5.23 -0.33
C ARG A 35 -2.03 4.58 -0.10
N ARG A 36 -1.17 5.31 0.59
CA ARG A 36 0.12 4.89 1.12
C ARG A 36 0.09 5.00 2.64
N TYR A 37 0.51 3.94 3.30
CA TYR A 37 0.63 3.84 4.75
C TYR A 37 2.11 3.69 5.10
N ARG A 38 2.60 4.47 6.06
CA ARG A 38 3.98 4.37 6.54
C ARG A 38 4.14 3.21 7.52
N ILE A 39 5.34 2.64 7.57
CA ILE A 39 5.73 1.64 8.56
C ILE A 39 6.68 2.32 9.54
N GLU A 40 6.35 2.30 10.82
CA GLU A 40 7.17 2.85 11.90
C GLU A 40 7.43 1.76 12.93
N ASP A 41 8.69 1.54 13.30
CA ASP A 41 9.08 0.48 14.26
C ASP A 41 8.54 -0.91 13.91
N ASP A 42 8.56 -1.27 12.62
CA ASP A 42 7.95 -2.51 12.06
C ASP A 42 6.41 -2.60 12.22
N ILE A 43 5.74 -1.52 12.63
CA ILE A 43 4.29 -1.41 12.78
C ILE A 43 3.70 -0.58 11.63
N PRO A 44 2.81 -1.16 10.79
CA PRO A 44 2.15 -0.40 9.74
C PRO A 44 1.08 0.53 10.31
N ILE A 45 1.22 1.83 10.05
CA ILE A 45 0.27 2.86 10.48
C ILE A 45 -0.89 2.93 9.48
N MET A 46 -1.85 2.00 9.61
CA MET A 46 -3.00 1.85 8.71
C MET A 46 -4.18 2.77 9.07
N LEU A 47 -3.90 4.01 9.51
CA LEU A 47 -4.93 5.00 9.81
C LEU A 47 -5.25 5.83 8.55
N ILE A 48 -6.54 5.92 8.21
CA ILE A 48 -7.02 6.65 7.03
C ILE A 48 -6.63 8.13 7.07
N GLU A 49 -6.69 8.75 8.24
CA GLU A 49 -6.36 10.16 8.44
C GLU A 49 -4.87 10.45 8.32
N GLU A 50 -4.02 9.45 8.63
CA GLU A 50 -2.56 9.56 8.54
C GLU A 50 -1.99 9.02 7.24
N SER A 51 -2.82 8.36 6.44
CA SER A 51 -2.42 7.83 5.14
C SER A 51 -2.26 8.95 4.12
N GLU A 52 -1.31 8.76 3.22
CA GLU A 52 -1.05 9.68 2.12
C GLU A 52 -1.75 9.18 0.87
N GLN A 53 -2.33 10.08 0.07
CA GLN A 53 -2.87 9.73 -1.24
C GLN A 53 -1.82 10.03 -2.31
N LEU A 54 -1.41 9.00 -3.04
CA LEU A 54 -0.44 9.14 -4.12
C LEU A 54 -1.10 9.72 -5.37
N SER A 55 -0.30 10.44 -6.16
CA SER A 55 -0.69 10.82 -7.51
C SER A 55 -0.81 9.57 -8.40
N MET A 56 -1.52 9.70 -9.52
CA MET A 56 -1.68 8.59 -10.47
C MET A 56 -0.32 8.11 -11.03
N GLU A 57 0.60 9.04 -11.25
CA GLU A 57 1.93 8.76 -11.82
C GLU A 57 2.79 7.98 -10.83
N GLU A 58 2.88 8.45 -9.58
CA GLU A 58 3.63 7.77 -8.52
C GLU A 58 3.07 6.38 -8.23
N TRP A 59 1.75 6.28 -8.10
CA TRP A 59 1.07 5.02 -7.87
C TRP A 59 1.32 4.02 -9.01
N SER A 60 1.20 4.47 -10.26
CA SER A 60 1.43 3.61 -11.43
C SER A 60 2.89 3.15 -11.53
N ALA A 61 3.84 4.00 -11.16
CA ALA A 61 5.26 3.63 -11.12
C ALA A 61 5.53 2.54 -10.07
N ILE A 62 4.94 2.67 -8.88
CA ILE A 62 5.05 1.66 -7.80
C ILE A 62 4.40 0.35 -8.23
N MET A 63 3.17 0.39 -8.77
CA MET A 63 2.50 -0.82 -9.25
C MET A 63 3.31 -1.55 -10.33
N SER A 64 3.90 -0.80 -11.26
CA SER A 64 4.78 -1.36 -12.30
C SER A 64 6.06 -1.97 -11.72
N LYS A 65 6.68 -1.31 -10.73
CA LYS A 65 7.88 -1.82 -10.01
C LYS A 65 7.61 -3.18 -9.35
N HIS A 66 6.39 -3.39 -8.86
CA HIS A 66 5.97 -4.61 -8.16
C HIS A 66 5.16 -5.57 -9.04
N GLY A 67 5.07 -5.33 -10.34
CA GLY A 67 4.39 -6.23 -11.30
C GLY A 67 2.88 -6.34 -11.10
N ARG A 68 2.22 -5.33 -10.49
CA ARG A 68 0.77 -5.27 -10.32
C ARG A 68 0.13 -4.56 -11.52
N SER A 69 -1.03 -5.06 -11.97
CA SER A 69 -1.77 -4.39 -13.04
C SER A 69 -2.41 -3.09 -12.54
N VAL A 70 -2.42 -2.08 -13.42
CA VAL A 70 -2.96 -0.73 -13.20
C VAL A 70 -4.28 -0.47 -13.93
N ASP A 71 -4.85 -1.53 -14.52
CA ASP A 71 -6.08 -1.49 -15.32
C ASP A 71 -7.27 -0.94 -14.52
#